data_AF-A0A8T2QEC7-F1
#
_entry.id   AF-A0A8T2QEC7-F1
#
_cell.length_a   1.000
_cell.length_b   1.000
_cell.length_c   1.000
_cell.angle_alpha   90.00
_cell.angle_beta   90.00
_cell.angle_gamma   90.00
#
_symmetry.space_group_name_H-M   'P 1'
#
loop_
_entity.id
_entity.type
_entity.pdbx_description
1 polymer ?
#
loop_
_entity_poly.entity_id
_entity_poly.type
_entity_poly.pdbx_seq_one_letter_code
_entity_poly.pdbx_strand_id
1 'polypeptide(L)' 'MGGGFLFLIVTLGFAAVGLLSSIAVPVVYNKGSSTNRLHVLLVITTIVCAWMMWAIVYLAQWKPLVNPILSES' A
#
# COMPACT_ATOMS: atom_id res chain seq x y z
N MET A 1 6.24 8.73 -19.72
CA MET A 1 5.31 7.71 -19.18
C MET A 1 4.31 8.42 -18.28
N GLY A 2 3.01 8.34 -18.57
CA GLY A 2 1.99 9.11 -17.84
C GLY A 2 1.78 8.62 -16.40
N GLY A 3 1.32 9.51 -15.51
CA GLY A 3 1.15 9.17 -14.08
C GLY A 3 0.17 8.02 -13.80
N GLY A 4 -0.74 7.69 -14.72
CA GLY A 4 -1.59 6.51 -14.59
C GLY A 4 -0.80 5.18 -14.63
N PHE A 5 0.30 5.13 -15.38
CA PHE A 5 1.14 3.92 -15.48
C PHE A 5 1.89 3.64 -14.17
N LEU A 6 2.42 4.68 -13.52
CA LEU A 6 3.06 4.55 -12.21
C LEU A 6 2.05 4.11 -11.14
N PHE A 7 0.82 4.62 -11.20
CA PHE A 7 -0.26 4.20 -10.31
C PHE A 7 -0.56 2.70 -10.41
N LEU A 8 -0.62 2.17 -11.63
CA LEU A 8 -0.84 0.75 -11.86
C LEU A 8 0.31 -0.11 -11.35
N ILE A 9 1.56 0.25 -11.63
CA ILE A 9 2.74 -0.50 -11.16
C ILE A 9 2.73 -0.61 -9.64
N VAL A 10 2.60 0.52 -8.94
CA VAL A 10 2.67 0.53 -7.49
C VAL A 10 1.50 -0.25 -6.88
N THR A 11 0.30 -0.09 -7.43
CA THR A 11 -0.88 -0.86 -6.99
C THR A 11 -0.69 -2.37 -7.16
N LEU A 12 -0.17 -2.81 -8.31
CA LEU A 12 0.16 -4.22 -8.53
C LEU A 12 1.26 -4.71 -7.59
N GLY A 13 2.24 -3.85 -7.26
CA GLY A 13 3.28 -4.14 -6.28
C GLY A 13 2.71 -4.42 -4.89
N PHE A 14 1.85 -3.52 -4.37
CA PHE A 14 1.18 -3.72 -3.08
C PHE A 14 0.29 -4.97 -3.07
N ALA A 15 -0.43 -5.24 -4.17
CA ALA A 15 -1.24 -6.45 -4.30
C ALA A 15 -0.40 -7.73 -4.27
N ALA A 16 0.74 -7.75 -4.99
CA ALA A 16 1.65 -8.88 -5.01
C ALA A 16 2.26 -9.13 -3.63
N VAL A 17 2.74 -8.08 -2.95
CA VAL A 17 3.27 -8.19 -1.58
C VAL A 17 2.19 -8.72 -0.63
N GLY A 18 0.95 -8.22 -0.73
CA GLY A 18 -0.17 -8.69 0.09
C GLY A 18 -0.53 -10.15 -0.11
N LEU A 19 -0.48 -10.63 -1.35
CA LEU A 19 -0.72 -12.03 -1.66
C LEU A 19 0.39 -12.92 -1.07
N LEU A 20 1.65 -12.55 -1.29
CA LEU A 20 2.81 -13.31 -0.80
C LEU A 20 2.85 -13.36 0.73
N SER A 21 2.61 -12.22 1.40
CA SER A 21 2.63 -12.15 2.87
C SER A 21 1.48 -12.93 3.50
N SER A 22 0.29 -12.95 2.88
CA SER A 22 -0.87 -13.69 3.39
C SER A 22 -0.64 -15.22 3.39
N ILE A 23 0.20 -15.72 2.49
CA ILE A 23 0.60 -17.13 2.44
C ILE A 23 1.79 -17.39 3.37
N ALA A 24 2.79 -16.50 3.38
CA ALA A 24 4.01 -16.69 4.16
C ALA A 24 3.75 -16.66 5.68
N VAL A 25 2.86 -15.78 6.16
CA VAL A 25 2.64 -15.59 7.60
C VAL A 25 2.07 -16.84 8.29
N PRO A 26 1.02 -17.51 7.76
CA PRO A 26 0.56 -18.79 8.29
C PRO A 26 1.60 -19.93 8.22
N VAL A 27 2.46 -19.92 7.20
CA VAL A 27 3.49 -20.97 7.00
C VAL A 27 4.63 -20.83 8.02
N VAL A 28 5.08 -19.61 8.29
CA VAL A 28 6.21 -19.33 9.20
C VAL A 28 5.75 -19.28 10.66
N TYR A 29 4.57 -18.72 10.93
CA TYR A 29 4.04 -18.52 12.28
C TYR A 29 2.73 -19.29 12.48
N ASN A 30 2.83 -20.60 12.60
CA ASN A 30 1.66 -21.44 12.88
C ASN A 30 1.41 -21.54 14.39
N LYS A 31 0.52 -20.69 14.92
CA LYS A 31 0.14 -20.65 16.35
C LYS A 31 -1.31 -21.09 16.62
N GLY A 32 -1.94 -21.76 15.65
CA GLY A 32 -3.31 -22.27 15.74
C GLY A 32 -4.31 -21.52 14.86
N SER A 33 -5.44 -22.17 14.53
CA SER A 33 -6.37 -21.72 13.48
C SER A 33 -6.93 -20.30 13.69
N SER A 34 -7.26 -19.91 14.93
CA SER A 34 -7.78 -18.58 15.25
C SER A 34 -6.71 -17.48 15.12
N THR A 35 -5.54 -17.70 15.72
CA THR A 35 -4.41 -16.77 15.70
C THR A 35 -3.85 -16.58 14.28
N ASN A 36 -3.78 -17.64 13.48
CA ASN A 36 -3.33 -17.56 12.10
C ASN A 36 -4.26 -16.68 11.24
N ARG A 37 -5.60 -16.80 11.41
CA ARG A 37 -6.57 -15.93 10.71
C ARG A 37 -6.41 -14.47 11.13
N LEU A 38 -6.24 -14.22 12.43
CA LEU A 38 -6.02 -12.86 12.94
C LEU A 38 -4.73 -12.25 12.38
N HIS A 39 -3.65 -13.02 12.28
CA HIS A 39 -2.40 -12.56 11.64
C HIS A 39 -2.58 -12.23 10.17
N VAL A 40 -3.29 -13.07 9.40
CA VAL A 40 -3.58 -12.81 7.98
C VAL A 40 -4.42 -11.54 7.83
N LEU A 41 -5.46 -11.38 8.65
CA LEU A 41 -6.29 -10.17 8.63
C LEU A 41 -5.47 -8.92 8.92
N LEU A 42 -4.65 -8.93 9.98
CA LEU A 42 -3.77 -7.81 10.32
C LEU A 42 -2.84 -7.44 9.16
N VAL A 43 -2.21 -8.44 8.53
CA VAL A 43 -1.30 -8.25 7.39
C VAL A 43 -2.03 -7.62 6.21
N ILE A 44 -3.20 -8.14 5.85
CA ILE A 44 -4.01 -7.60 4.74
C ILE A 44 -4.44 -6.16 5.07
N THR A 45 -4.93 -5.90 6.28
CA THR A 45 -5.36 -4.56 6.70
C THR A 45 -4.20 -3.57 6.67
N THR A 46 -3.00 -3.94 7.13
CA THR A 46 -1.82 -3.08 7.08
C THR A 46 -1.44 -2.72 5.65
N ILE A 47 -1.48 -3.69 4.73
CA ILE A 47 -1.12 -3.48 3.33
C ILE A 47 -2.14 -2.60 2.62
N VAL A 48 -3.43 -2.83 2.84
CA VAL A 48 -4.51 -1.98 2.29
C VAL A 48 -4.41 -0.57 2.84
N CYS A 49 -4.16 -0.41 4.15
CA CYS A 49 -3.99 0.91 4.77
C CYS A 49 -2.79 1.67 4.18
N ALA A 50 -1.64 1.01 4.07
CA ALA A 50 -0.44 1.60 3.49
C ALA A 50 -0.66 2.01 2.02
N TRP A 51 -1.32 1.15 1.23
CA TRP A 51 -1.67 1.44 -0.15
C TRP A 51 -2.63 2.63 -0.25
N MET A 52 -3.67 2.70 0.60
CA MET A 52 -4.61 3.84 0.64
C MET A 52 -3.89 5.15 0.95
N MET A 53 -3.02 5.17 1.97
CA MET A 53 -2.25 6.38 2.32
C MET A 53 -1.38 6.84 1.15
N TRP A 54 -0.66 5.92 0.51
CA TRP A 54 0.13 6.21 -0.68
C TRP A 54 -0.73 6.74 -1.85
N ALA A 55 -1.87 6.10 -2.12
CA ALA A 55 -2.76 6.49 -3.21
C ALA A 55 -3.34 7.90 -3.00
N ILE A 56 -3.74 8.24 -1.77
CA ILE A 56 -4.28 9.56 -1.44
C ILE A 56 -3.24 10.66 -1.67
N VAL A 57 -2.01 10.49 -1.17
CA VAL A 57 -0.97 11.52 -1.36
C VAL A 57 -0.56 11.65 -2.83
N TYR A 58 -0.52 10.55 -3.58
CA TYR A 58 -0.24 10.56 -5.00
C TYR A 58 -1.31 11.32 -5.80
N LEU A 59 -2.59 11.04 -5.53
CA LEU A 59 -3.70 11.70 -6.19
C LEU A 59 -3.79 13.20 -5.84
N ALA A 60 -3.52 13.56 -4.59
CA ALA A 60 -3.51 14.95 -4.13
C ALA A 60 -2.49 15.82 -4.90
N GLN A 61 -1.40 15.22 -5.35
CA GLN A 61 -0.33 15.90 -6.09
C GLN A 61 -0.52 15.85 -7.61
N TRP A 62 -1.50 15.12 -8.14
CA TRP A 62 -1.59 14.86 -9.59
C TRP A 62 -2.08 16.07 -10.40
N LYS A 63 -2.93 16.90 -9.78
CA LYS A 63 -3.40 18.19 -10.29
C LYS A 63 -3.47 19.18 -9.12
N PRO A 64 -2.32 19.73 -8.68
CA PRO A 64 -2.30 20.62 -7.53
C PRO A 64 -3.04 21.92 -7.87
N LEU A 65 -3.88 22.39 -6.95
CA LEU A 65 -4.53 23.70 -7.07
C LEU A 65 -3.63 24.84 -6.59
N VAL A 66 -2.67 24.52 -5.71
CA VAL A 66 -1.73 25.46 -5.11
C VAL A 66 -0.33 25.10 -5.56
N ASN A 67 0.36 26.06 -6.18
CA ASN A 67 1.77 25.93 -6.54
C ASN A 67 2.65 26.41 -5.38
N PRO A 68 3.84 25.80 -5.20
CA PRO A 68 4.78 26.28 -4.18
C PRO A 68 5.23 27.71 -4.50
N ILE A 69 5.19 28.58 -3.49
CA ILE A 69 5.73 29.93 -3.56
C ILE A 69 7.19 29.84 -3.10
N LEU A 70 8.12 30.10 -4.01
CA LEU A 70 9.54 30.17 -3.69
C LEU A 70 9.88 31.60 -3.26
N SER A 71 10.39 31.78 -2.04
CA SER A 71 11.08 33.03 -1.67
C SER A 71 12.55 32.89 -2.04
N GLU A 72 13.00 33.61 -3.07
CA GLU A 72 14.43 33.75 -3.34
C GLU A 72 15.09 34.50 -2.17
N SER A 73 16.14 33.90 -1.60
CA SER A 73 16.99 34.50 -0.56
C SER A 73 18.24 35.09 -1.17
#